data_AF-O76565-F1
#
_entry.id   AF-O76565-F1
#
_cell.length_a   1.000
_cell.length_b   1.000
_cell.length_c   1.000
_cell.angle_alpha   90.00
_cell.angle_beta   90.00
_cell.angle_gamma   90.00
#
_symmetry.space_group_name_H-M   'P 1'
#
loop_
_entity.id
_entity.type
_entity.pdbx_description
1 polymer ?
#
loop_
_entity_poly.entity_id
_entity_poly.type
_entity_poly.pdbx_seq_one_letter_code
_entity_poly.pdbx_strand_id
1 'polypeptide(L)'
;MRFFAVLLVPLVFAEICPMDKHAICNTGHLSCTCSVSQEDEAPVPEISCNALIARDLETGNFPVVSVEFDLNNSAEALEEFPEDAFRDKISSSLRVDEEDVIVLRTSCVGTDDTLTIQFVILKKDTNSSALPFAIEDLIDAESIATRMKAMGHLSQIANLDVDTIEYTEELVDLEFEPSNLELIFKAILLALIFGFFFVLGVWKLTKKGDEYADDLQKP
;
A
#
# COMPACT_ATOMS: atom_id res chain seq x y z
N MET A 1 -7.29 -20.61 -41.11
CA MET A 1 -6.65 -21.13 -39.88
C MET A 1 -7.11 -20.26 -38.73
N ARG A 2 -7.80 -20.87 -37.77
CA ARG A 2 -8.41 -20.22 -36.60
C ARG A 2 -7.34 -20.08 -35.52
N PHE A 3 -6.99 -18.85 -35.16
CA PHE A 3 -6.28 -18.55 -33.91
C PHE A 3 -7.10 -17.53 -33.15
N PHE A 4 -8.10 -18.03 -32.41
CA PHE A 4 -8.67 -17.35 -31.26
C PHE A 4 -7.70 -17.61 -30.10
N ALA A 5 -6.70 -16.75 -29.95
CA ALA A 5 -5.92 -16.71 -28.72
C ALA A 5 -6.65 -15.76 -27.77
N VAL A 6 -7.62 -16.32 -27.03
CA VAL A 6 -8.18 -15.66 -25.85
C VAL A 6 -7.10 -15.75 -24.78
N LEU A 7 -6.36 -14.67 -24.61
CA LEU A 7 -5.41 -14.50 -23.53
C LEU A 7 -6.25 -14.24 -22.27
N LEU A 8 -6.63 -15.32 -21.60
CA LEU A 8 -7.11 -15.30 -20.22
C LEU A 8 -5.90 -14.91 -19.36
N VAL A 9 -5.75 -13.62 -19.12
CA VAL A 9 -4.93 -13.13 -18.02
C VAL A 9 -5.71 -13.50 -16.75
N PRO A 10 -5.13 -14.30 -15.83
CA PRO A 10 -5.78 -14.51 -14.55
C PRO A 10 -5.81 -13.16 -13.84
N LEU A 11 -7.01 -12.65 -13.56
CA LEU A 11 -7.19 -11.69 -12.47
C LEU A 11 -6.79 -12.43 -11.20
N VAL A 12 -5.55 -12.23 -10.78
CA VAL A 12 -5.10 -12.61 -9.44
C VAL A 12 -5.59 -11.48 -8.55
N PHE A 13 -6.80 -11.65 -8.03
CA PHE A 13 -7.28 -10.88 -6.89
C PHE A 13 -6.64 -11.51 -5.65
N ALA A 14 -5.51 -10.95 -5.24
CA ALA A 14 -4.94 -11.16 -3.91
C ALA A 14 -4.82 -9.78 -3.28
N GLU A 15 -5.97 -9.17 -2.97
CA GLU A 15 -6.07 -7.78 -2.54
C GLU A 15 -6.34 -7.73 -1.03
N ILE A 16 -5.30 -7.97 -0.22
CA ILE A 16 -5.16 -7.16 1.00
C ILE A 16 -4.49 -5.81 0.65
N CYS A 17 -3.74 -5.80 -0.45
CA CYS A 17 -2.88 -4.73 -0.91
C CYS A 17 -3.07 -4.61 -2.42
N PRO A 18 -4.09 -3.89 -2.90
CA PRO A 18 -4.32 -2.48 -2.65
C PRO A 18 -5.51 -2.29 -1.71
N MET A 19 -5.37 -1.38 -0.76
CA MET A 19 -6.52 -0.95 0.02
C MET A 19 -7.52 -0.31 -0.95
N ASP A 20 -8.63 -0.98 -1.28
CA ASP A 20 -9.67 -0.48 -2.20
C ASP A 20 -10.31 0.84 -1.73
N LYS A 21 -10.13 1.16 -0.44
CA LYS A 21 -10.68 2.32 0.24
C LYS A 21 -9.60 3.03 1.04
N HIS A 22 -9.80 4.33 1.26
CA HIS A 22 -8.99 5.07 2.24
C HIS A 22 -9.07 4.39 3.61
N ALA A 23 -7.93 4.16 4.26
CA ALA A 23 -7.93 3.67 5.64
C ALA A 23 -8.06 4.86 6.59
N ILE A 24 -9.14 4.86 7.37
CA ILE A 24 -9.34 5.78 8.47
C ILE A 24 -8.87 5.08 9.73
N CYS A 25 -7.84 5.63 10.35
CA CYS A 25 -7.31 5.11 11.60
C CYS A 25 -7.74 5.99 12.78
N ASN A 26 -7.64 5.40 13.97
CA ASN A 26 -7.89 6.02 15.26
C ASN A 26 -9.37 6.35 15.48
N THR A 27 -9.71 6.61 16.74
CA THR A 27 -11.10 6.82 17.16
C THR A 27 -11.31 8.19 17.81
N GLY A 28 -12.54 8.70 17.72
CA GLY A 28 -12.94 9.94 18.40
C GLY A 28 -12.34 11.19 17.77
N HIS A 29 -11.67 12.02 18.57
CA HIS A 29 -11.12 13.32 18.14
C HIS A 29 -9.79 13.20 17.39
N LEU A 30 -9.18 12.01 17.34
CA LEU A 30 -7.92 11.72 16.65
C LEU A 30 -8.12 10.95 15.34
N SER A 31 -9.38 10.72 14.93
CA SER A 31 -9.69 10.03 13.67
C SER A 31 -9.06 10.76 12.50
N CYS A 32 -8.31 10.03 11.67
CA CYS A 32 -7.54 10.59 10.57
C CYS A 32 -7.25 9.55 9.49
N THR A 33 -6.98 10.00 8.27
CA THR A 33 -6.59 9.13 7.16
C THR A 33 -5.14 8.70 7.30
N CYS A 34 -4.91 7.38 7.42
CA CYS A 34 -3.61 6.75 7.60
C CYS A 34 -3.07 6.06 6.34
N SER A 35 -3.94 5.77 5.37
CA SER A 35 -3.60 5.30 4.03
C SER A 35 -4.58 5.89 3.01
N VAL A 36 -4.09 6.25 1.83
CA VAL A 36 -4.90 6.76 0.73
C VAL A 36 -4.95 5.73 -0.39
N SER A 37 -6.17 5.38 -0.81
CA SER A 37 -6.39 4.55 -1.98
C SER A 37 -6.60 5.40 -3.22
N GLN A 38 -5.93 5.06 -4.34
CA GLN A 38 -6.21 5.71 -5.62
C GLN A 38 -7.48 5.18 -6.29
N GLU A 39 -7.94 3.99 -5.90
CA GLU A 39 -9.14 3.37 -6.49
C GLU A 39 -10.43 3.85 -5.82
N ASP A 40 -10.34 4.43 -4.62
CA ASP A 40 -11.49 4.96 -3.91
C ASP A 40 -12.01 6.25 -4.57
N GLU A 41 -13.21 6.17 -5.14
CA GLU A 41 -13.91 7.33 -5.70
C GLU A 41 -14.37 8.33 -4.62
N ALA A 42 -14.38 7.93 -3.34
CA ALA A 42 -14.70 8.82 -2.25
C ALA A 42 -13.57 9.85 -2.03
N PRO A 43 -13.90 11.13 -1.77
CA PRO A 43 -12.88 12.12 -1.47
C PRO A 43 -12.13 11.73 -0.20
N VAL A 44 -10.79 11.85 -0.25
CA VAL A 44 -9.92 11.66 0.91
C VAL A 44 -10.45 12.51 2.07
N PRO A 45 -10.72 11.92 3.25
CA PRO A 45 -11.15 12.69 4.41
C PRO A 45 -10.16 13.84 4.70
N GLU A 46 -10.67 15.01 5.11
CA GLU A 46 -9.89 16.26 5.17
C GLU A 46 -8.66 16.20 6.09
N ILE A 47 -8.63 15.29 7.08
CA ILE A 47 -7.58 15.24 8.09
C ILE A 47 -6.72 13.99 7.89
N SER A 48 -5.54 14.18 7.32
CA SER A 48 -4.47 13.17 7.29
C SER A 48 -3.85 13.02 8.69
N CYS A 49 -3.44 11.81 9.04
CA CYS A 49 -2.69 11.56 10.27
C CYS A 49 -1.34 12.30 10.32
N ASN A 50 -0.87 12.87 9.19
CA ASN A 50 0.24 13.84 9.18
C ASN A 50 0.00 15.05 10.07
N ALA A 51 -1.26 15.48 10.21
CA ALA A 51 -1.60 16.63 11.04
C ALA A 51 -1.52 16.32 12.54
N LEU A 52 -1.42 15.04 12.92
CA LEU A 52 -1.33 14.65 14.32
C LEU A 52 0.07 14.84 14.91
N ILE A 53 1.11 14.96 14.09
CA ILE A 53 2.52 14.93 14.56
C ILE A 53 3.33 16.12 14.06
N ALA A 54 4.23 16.61 14.92
CA ALA A 54 5.11 17.73 14.62
C ALA A 54 6.37 17.21 13.92
N ARG A 55 6.26 16.94 12.61
CA ARG A 55 7.37 16.45 11.78
C ARG A 55 8.48 17.47 11.64
N ASP A 56 9.69 16.96 11.46
CA ASP A 56 10.83 17.78 11.09
C ASP A 56 10.59 18.44 9.72
N LEU A 57 10.77 19.76 9.64
CA LEU A 57 10.43 20.53 8.44
C LEU A 57 11.45 20.37 7.30
N GLU A 58 12.67 19.94 7.61
CA GLU A 58 13.74 19.78 6.62
C GLU A 58 13.76 18.37 6.03
N THR A 59 13.52 17.36 6.87
CA THR A 59 13.61 15.94 6.52
C THR A 59 12.26 15.27 6.34
N GLY A 60 11.19 15.79 6.96
CA GLY A 60 9.89 15.13 7.03
C GLY A 60 9.83 13.97 8.03
N ASN A 61 10.93 13.70 8.74
CA ASN A 61 11.08 12.56 9.63
C ASN A 61 10.32 12.74 10.95
N PHE A 62 9.96 11.61 11.53
CA PHE A 62 9.37 11.53 12.87
C PHE A 62 9.60 10.13 13.48
N PRO A 63 10.03 10.03 14.75
CA PRO A 63 10.31 8.75 15.38
C PRO A 63 9.02 7.94 15.57
N VAL A 64 8.96 6.74 15.01
CA VAL A 64 7.80 5.83 15.08
C VAL A 64 8.24 4.39 15.29
N VAL A 65 7.29 3.57 15.77
CA VAL A 65 7.44 2.11 15.76
C VAL A 65 6.81 1.59 14.49
N SER A 66 7.58 0.87 13.69
CA SER A 66 7.13 0.18 12.48
C SER A 66 6.94 -1.30 12.77
N VAL A 67 5.82 -1.87 12.33
CA VAL A 67 5.54 -3.31 12.39
C VAL A 67 5.20 -3.78 10.99
N GLU A 68 5.92 -4.78 10.51
CA GLU A 68 5.68 -5.43 9.23
C GLU A 68 5.05 -6.79 9.45
N PHE A 69 4.01 -7.07 8.67
CA PHE A 69 3.22 -8.28 8.70
C PHE A 69 3.37 -9.03 7.39
N ASP A 70 3.54 -10.36 7.47
CA ASP A 70 3.48 -11.26 6.33
C ASP A 70 2.03 -11.65 6.04
N LEU A 71 1.55 -11.31 4.85
CA LEU A 71 0.19 -11.58 4.40
C LEU A 71 0.08 -12.88 3.61
N ASN A 72 1.19 -13.56 3.24
CA ASN A 72 1.16 -14.74 2.37
C ASN A 72 0.18 -15.84 2.82
N ASN A 73 -0.03 -16.01 4.13
CA ASN A 73 -0.94 -17.01 4.69
C ASN A 73 -2.27 -16.45 5.20
N SER A 74 -2.41 -15.12 5.23
CA SER A 74 -3.55 -14.42 5.85
C SER A 74 -4.29 -13.51 4.86
N ALA A 75 -3.78 -13.41 3.62
CA ALA A 75 -4.24 -12.54 2.54
C ALA A 75 -5.74 -12.66 2.26
N GLU A 76 -6.25 -13.88 2.17
CA GLU A 76 -7.62 -14.08 1.67
C GLU A 76 -8.73 -13.66 2.65
N ALA A 77 -8.41 -13.35 3.91
CA ALA A 77 -9.40 -13.18 4.98
C ALA A 77 -9.55 -11.75 5.52
N LEU A 78 -8.71 -10.80 5.11
CA LEU A 78 -8.69 -9.45 5.67
C LEU A 78 -9.08 -8.42 4.61
N GLU A 79 -10.35 -8.01 4.60
CA GLU A 79 -10.85 -6.89 3.78
C GLU A 79 -10.38 -5.53 4.32
N GLU A 80 -10.09 -5.44 5.63
CA GLU A 80 -9.71 -4.20 6.31
C GLU A 80 -8.70 -4.50 7.42
N PHE A 81 -7.80 -3.56 7.69
CA PHE A 81 -6.86 -3.66 8.80
C PHE A 81 -7.62 -3.70 10.14
N PRO A 82 -7.46 -4.75 10.98
CA PRO A 82 -8.16 -4.89 12.25
C PRO A 82 -7.54 -4.00 13.34
N GLU A 83 -7.75 -2.68 13.23
CA GLU A 83 -7.17 -1.68 14.12
C GLU A 83 -7.47 -1.97 15.59
N ASP A 84 -8.71 -2.29 15.94
CA ASP A 84 -9.11 -2.55 17.32
C ASP A 84 -8.34 -3.74 17.92
N ALA A 85 -8.21 -4.83 17.16
CA ALA A 85 -7.47 -6.02 17.62
C ALA A 85 -5.96 -5.73 17.72
N PHE A 86 -5.44 -4.89 16.84
CA PHE A 86 -4.05 -4.43 16.92
C PHE A 86 -3.84 -3.59 18.17
N ARG A 87 -4.69 -2.59 18.43
CA ARG A 87 -4.58 -1.68 19.58
C ARG A 87 -4.77 -2.41 20.90
N ASP A 88 -5.74 -3.31 21.02
CA ASP A 88 -5.90 -4.18 22.20
C ASP A 88 -4.62 -5.00 22.48
N LYS A 89 -4.03 -5.58 21.43
CA LYS A 89 -2.82 -6.39 21.59
C LYS A 89 -1.61 -5.56 22.01
N ILE A 90 -1.38 -4.40 21.38
CA ILE A 90 -0.28 -3.50 21.71
C ILE A 90 -0.45 -2.94 23.13
N SER A 91 -1.65 -2.45 23.44
CA SER A 91 -1.95 -1.85 24.73
C SER A 91 -1.81 -2.86 25.88
N SER A 92 -2.33 -4.07 25.72
CA SER A 92 -2.19 -5.14 26.72
C SER A 92 -0.74 -5.60 26.91
N SER A 93 0.04 -5.77 25.83
CA SER A 93 1.44 -6.18 25.91
C SER A 93 2.33 -5.10 26.55
N LEU A 94 2.12 -3.83 26.22
CA LEU A 94 2.94 -2.73 26.73
C LEU A 94 2.45 -2.18 28.08
N ARG A 95 1.20 -2.51 28.46
CA ARG A 95 0.46 -2.02 29.64
C ARG A 95 0.22 -0.51 29.57
N VAL A 96 -0.25 -0.07 28.41
CA VAL A 96 -0.71 1.31 28.16
C VAL A 96 -2.21 1.30 27.90
N ASP A 97 -2.86 2.46 27.92
CA ASP A 97 -4.28 2.51 27.55
C ASP A 97 -4.42 2.39 26.03
N GLU A 98 -5.50 1.76 25.57
CA GLU A 98 -5.75 1.52 24.15
C GLU A 98 -5.90 2.83 23.37
N GLU A 99 -6.44 3.87 24.01
CA GLU A 99 -6.58 5.23 23.48
C GLU A 99 -5.23 5.95 23.31
N ASP A 100 -4.17 5.51 23.99
CA ASP A 100 -2.84 6.11 23.87
C ASP A 100 -2.08 5.58 22.65
N VAL A 101 -2.50 4.46 22.07
CA VAL A 101 -1.88 3.85 20.88
C VAL A 101 -2.45 4.52 19.63
N ILE A 102 -1.65 5.38 18.98
CA ILE A 102 -2.06 6.16 17.82
C ILE A 102 -1.40 5.61 16.56
N VAL A 103 -2.21 5.15 15.61
CA VAL A 103 -1.76 4.68 14.30
C VAL A 103 -1.59 5.88 13.37
N LEU A 104 -0.43 6.00 12.74
CA LEU A 104 -0.08 7.12 11.88
C LEU A 104 -0.09 6.76 10.40
N ARG A 105 0.43 5.57 10.07
CA ARG A 105 0.52 5.02 8.71
C ARG A 105 0.10 3.57 8.69
N THR A 106 -0.60 3.21 7.64
CA THR A 106 -0.76 1.83 7.19
C THR A 106 -0.39 1.81 5.70
N SER A 107 0.41 0.85 5.27
CA SER A 107 0.84 0.80 3.87
C SER A 107 1.27 -0.60 3.47
N CYS A 108 1.16 -0.91 2.18
CA CYS A 108 1.66 -2.14 1.58
C CYS A 108 2.80 -1.84 0.59
N VAL A 109 3.82 -1.11 1.02
CA VAL A 109 4.87 -0.64 0.10
C VAL A 109 5.60 -1.84 -0.52
N GLY A 110 5.50 -1.95 -1.85
CA GLY A 110 6.41 -2.75 -2.66
C GLY A 110 5.99 -4.17 -2.98
N THR A 111 4.99 -4.75 -2.29
CA THR A 111 4.44 -6.08 -2.57
C THR A 111 3.02 -6.25 -2.04
N ASP A 112 2.21 -7.05 -2.71
CA ASP A 112 0.82 -7.34 -2.30
C ASP A 112 0.77 -8.25 -1.05
N ASP A 113 1.93 -8.74 -0.61
CA ASP A 113 2.09 -9.75 0.43
C ASP A 113 2.56 -9.19 1.78
N THR A 114 2.77 -7.88 1.91
CA THR A 114 3.24 -7.26 3.17
C THR A 114 2.39 -6.07 3.58
N LEU A 115 2.11 -5.97 4.88
CA LEU A 115 1.45 -4.80 5.49
C LEU A 115 2.39 -4.19 6.52
N THR A 116 2.68 -2.90 6.37
CA THR A 116 3.46 -2.11 7.31
C THR A 116 2.56 -1.15 8.07
N ILE A 117 2.73 -1.10 9.39
CA ILE A 117 1.98 -0.22 10.28
C ILE A 117 2.95 0.60 11.10
N GLN A 118 2.80 1.92 11.05
CA GLN A 118 3.57 2.83 11.88
C GLN A 118 2.67 3.48 12.92
N PHE A 119 3.08 3.39 14.19
CA PHE A 119 2.32 3.92 15.31
C PHE A 119 3.21 4.57 16.37
N VAL A 120 2.58 5.35 17.25
CA VAL A 120 3.20 5.99 18.41
C VAL A 120 2.34 5.76 19.65
N ILE A 121 2.93 6.00 20.83
CA ILE A 121 2.21 5.89 22.10
C ILE A 121 2.30 7.20 22.85
N LEU A 122 1.15 7.77 23.21
CA LEU A 122 1.05 8.98 24.01
C LEU A 122 1.50 8.73 25.46
N LYS A 123 2.11 9.73 26.08
CA LYS A 123 2.39 9.70 27.53
C LYS A 123 1.11 10.00 28.30
N LYS A 124 0.82 9.19 29.33
CA LYS A 124 -0.38 9.32 30.18
C LYS A 124 -0.60 10.69 30.82
N ASP A 125 0.46 11.47 31.01
CA ASP A 125 0.43 12.75 31.72
C ASP A 125 0.31 13.97 30.80
N THR A 126 0.30 13.78 29.48
CA THR A 126 0.07 14.89 28.55
C THR A 126 -1.42 15.22 28.52
N ASN A 127 -1.82 16.20 29.35
CA ASN A 127 -3.07 16.96 29.15
C ASN A 127 -3.09 17.72 27.80
N SER A 128 -2.14 17.45 26.91
CA SER A 128 -2.00 18.10 25.63
C SER A 128 -2.92 17.41 24.63
N SER A 129 -4.19 17.80 24.66
CA SER A 129 -5.05 17.72 23.47
C SER A 129 -4.56 18.66 22.35
N ALA A 130 -3.40 19.31 22.51
CA ALA A 130 -2.84 20.22 21.55
C ALA A 130 -2.11 19.43 20.48
N LEU A 131 -2.80 19.23 19.36
CA LEU A 131 -2.19 18.82 18.11
C LEU A 131 -1.37 20.00 17.53
N PRO A 132 -0.25 19.73 16.85
CA PRO A 132 0.36 18.41 16.62
C PRO A 132 1.19 17.92 17.82
N PHE A 133 1.25 16.60 18.03
CA PHE A 133 2.07 15.97 19.07
C PHE A 133 3.57 16.15 18.79
N ALA A 134 4.31 16.58 19.81
CA ALA A 134 5.76 16.63 19.78
C ALA A 134 6.36 15.33 20.33
N ILE A 135 7.64 15.06 20.04
CA ILE A 135 8.36 13.86 20.53
C ILE A 135 8.31 13.77 22.06
N GLU A 136 8.34 14.91 22.74
CA GLU A 136 8.24 15.02 24.20
C GLU A 136 6.89 14.59 24.77
N ASP A 137 5.82 14.58 23.95
CA ASP A 137 4.50 14.07 24.33
C ASP A 137 4.38 12.55 24.20
N LEU A 138 5.35 11.91 23.54
CA LEU A 138 5.32 10.49 23.19
C LEU A 138 6.27 9.67 24.06
N ILE A 139 5.91 8.41 24.27
CA ILE A 139 6.84 7.41 24.78
C ILE A 139 7.88 7.15 23.70
N ASP A 140 9.15 7.01 24.12
CA ASP A 140 10.27 6.76 23.22
C ASP A 140 10.05 5.51 22.34
N ALA A 141 10.02 5.73 21.02
CA ALA A 141 9.73 4.69 20.03
C ALA A 141 10.81 3.60 20.01
N GLU A 142 12.08 3.96 20.20
CA GLU A 142 13.19 2.99 20.25
C GLU A 142 13.02 2.04 21.44
N SER A 143 12.67 2.57 22.61
CA SER A 143 12.37 1.78 23.80
C SER A 143 11.18 0.82 23.58
N ILE A 144 10.11 1.30 22.93
CA ILE A 144 8.94 0.47 22.61
C ILE A 144 9.34 -0.68 21.68
N ALA A 145 9.97 -0.37 20.54
CA ALA A 145 10.38 -1.37 19.56
C ALA A 145 11.30 -2.43 20.19
N THR A 146 12.27 -2.00 21.00
CA THR A 146 13.19 -2.90 21.73
C THR A 146 12.43 -3.81 22.70
N ARG A 147 11.47 -3.26 23.44
CA ARG A 147 10.65 -4.02 24.38
C ARG A 147 9.74 -5.01 23.65
N MET A 148 9.15 -4.62 22.53
CA MET A 148 8.31 -5.49 21.70
C MET A 148 9.13 -6.64 21.10
N LYS A 149 10.33 -6.38 20.58
CA LYS A 149 11.26 -7.43 20.11
C LYS A 149 11.61 -8.43 21.21
N ALA A 150 11.83 -7.94 22.44
CA ALA A 150 12.13 -8.80 23.58
C ALA A 150 10.92 -9.65 24.03
N MET A 151 9.71 -9.21 23.70
CA MET A 151 8.46 -9.91 23.99
C MET A 151 8.17 -10.94 22.89
N GLY A 152 8.79 -12.13 22.98
CA GLY A 152 8.64 -13.20 21.99
C GLY A 152 7.20 -13.75 21.76
N HIS A 153 6.18 -13.19 22.42
CA HIS A 153 4.77 -13.51 22.19
C HIS A 153 4.07 -12.55 21.20
N LEU A 154 4.79 -11.56 20.67
CA LEU A 154 4.33 -10.66 19.61
C LEU A 154 4.64 -11.21 18.21
N SER A 155 4.88 -12.52 18.08
CA SER A 155 5.01 -13.18 16.77
C SER A 155 3.72 -13.12 15.96
N GLN A 156 2.58 -12.86 16.62
CA GLN A 156 1.29 -12.66 15.99
C GLN A 156 0.55 -11.51 16.67
N ILE A 157 0.04 -10.57 15.87
CA ILE A 157 -0.78 -9.45 16.32
C ILE A 157 -2.02 -9.40 15.43
N ALA A 158 -3.21 -9.34 16.03
CA ALA A 158 -4.48 -9.34 15.30
C ALA A 158 -4.63 -10.50 14.29
N ASN A 159 -4.15 -11.70 14.64
CA ASN A 159 -4.07 -12.89 13.79
C ASN A 159 -3.14 -12.77 12.57
N LEU A 160 -2.40 -11.68 12.42
CA LEU A 160 -1.36 -11.51 11.40
C LEU A 160 -0.01 -11.91 11.98
N ASP A 161 0.76 -12.65 11.20
CA ASP A 161 2.12 -13.03 11.56
C ASP A 161 3.03 -11.81 11.40
N VAL A 162 3.74 -11.48 12.48
CA VAL A 162 4.67 -10.35 12.50
C VAL A 162 6.00 -10.83 11.94
N ASP A 163 6.46 -10.21 10.86
CA ASP A 163 7.78 -10.49 10.28
C ASP A 163 8.84 -9.68 11.00
N THR A 164 8.68 -8.35 11.04
CA THR A 164 9.62 -7.44 11.70
C THR A 164 8.92 -6.38 12.52
N ILE A 165 9.61 -5.96 13.58
CA ILE A 165 9.27 -4.80 14.40
C ILE A 165 10.51 -3.94 14.37
N GLU A 166 10.42 -2.63 14.20
CA GLU A 166 11.59 -1.77 14.24
C GLU A 166 11.26 -0.34 14.65
N TYR A 167 12.32 0.38 15.04
CA TYR A 167 12.30 1.81 15.20
C TYR A 167 12.76 2.43 13.89
N THR A 168 12.02 3.43 13.41
CA THR A 168 12.42 4.23 12.25
C THR A 168 12.03 5.69 12.47
N GLU A 169 12.75 6.57 11.80
CA GLU A 169 12.42 8.00 11.71
C GLU A 169 11.77 8.34 10.36
N GLU A 170 11.85 7.43 9.41
CA GLU A 170 11.28 7.59 8.07
C GLU A 170 9.84 7.11 8.08
N LEU A 171 8.92 8.05 7.84
CA LEU A 171 7.51 7.73 7.71
C LEU A 171 7.26 7.13 6.34
N VAL A 172 6.46 6.07 6.30
CA VAL A 172 5.98 5.52 5.03
C VAL A 172 5.10 6.56 4.33
N ASP A 173 5.12 6.58 3.00
CA ASP A 173 4.25 7.47 2.23
C ASP A 173 2.76 7.08 2.38
N LEU A 174 1.91 8.10 2.50
CA LEU A 174 0.44 7.93 2.58
C LEU A 174 -0.16 7.47 1.26
N GLU A 175 0.44 7.91 0.16
CA GLU A 175 -0.02 7.62 -1.18
C GLU A 175 0.75 6.40 -1.68
N PHE A 176 0.03 5.31 -1.91
CA PHE A 176 0.57 4.20 -2.68
C PHE A 176 0.76 4.69 -4.12
N GLU A 177 1.99 4.67 -4.62
CA GLU A 177 2.26 4.82 -6.06
C GLU A 177 2.13 3.44 -6.71
N PRO A 178 0.98 3.10 -7.33
CA PRO A 178 0.84 1.82 -7.99
C PRO A 178 1.88 1.71 -9.09
N SER A 179 2.53 0.55 -9.15
CA SER A 179 3.53 0.30 -10.18
C SER A 179 2.84 0.36 -11.55
N ASN A 180 3.16 1.38 -12.35
CA ASN A 180 2.65 1.52 -13.72
C ASN A 180 3.21 0.44 -14.68
N LEU A 181 3.93 -0.55 -14.16
CA LEU A 181 4.52 -1.66 -14.90
C LEU A 181 3.46 -2.44 -15.68
N GLU A 182 2.29 -2.66 -15.08
CA GLU A 182 1.22 -3.38 -15.75
C GLU A 182 0.67 -2.57 -16.94
N LEU A 183 0.46 -1.26 -16.77
CA LEU A 183 0.07 -0.35 -17.85
C LEU A 183 1.14 -0.27 -18.94
N ILE A 184 2.41 -0.19 -18.57
CA ILE A 184 3.55 -0.18 -19.50
C ILE A 184 3.58 -1.48 -20.31
N PHE A 185 3.40 -2.63 -19.66
CA PHE A 185 3.37 -3.92 -20.34
C PHE A 185 2.19 -4.04 -21.30
N LYS A 186 0.98 -3.63 -20.86
CA LYS A 186 -0.22 -3.55 -21.72
C LYS A 186 0.03 -2.64 -22.92
N ALA A 187 0.64 -1.47 -22.72
CA ALA A 187 0.96 -0.52 -23.79
C ALA A 187 1.98 -1.09 -24.79
N ILE A 188 3.04 -1.76 -24.32
CA ILE A 188 4.02 -2.43 -25.18
C ILE A 188 3.36 -3.53 -26.00
N LEU A 189 2.53 -4.37 -25.38
CA LEU A 189 1.82 -5.44 -26.07
C LEU A 189 0.90 -4.88 -27.17
N LEU A 190 0.14 -3.82 -26.86
CA LEU A 190 -0.73 -3.13 -27.82
C LEU A 190 0.08 -2.53 -28.98
N ALA A 191 1.21 -1.89 -28.69
CA ALA A 191 2.10 -1.32 -29.71
C ALA A 191 2.69 -2.39 -30.64
N LEU A 192 3.09 -3.55 -30.10
CA LEU A 192 3.57 -4.68 -30.90
C LEU A 192 2.48 -5.26 -31.80
N ILE A 193 1.25 -5.40 -31.28
CA ILE A 193 0.10 -5.88 -32.07
C ILE A 193 -0.22 -4.89 -33.20
N PHE A 194 -0.29 -3.59 -32.91
CA PHE A 194 -0.53 -2.57 -33.94
C PHE A 194 0.60 -2.54 -34.98
N GLY A 195 1.86 -2.63 -34.55
CA GLY A 195 3.01 -2.69 -35.43
C GLY A 195 2.96 -3.91 -36.35
N PHE A 196 2.60 -5.09 -35.83
CA PHE A 196 2.44 -6.30 -36.61
C PHE A 196 1.32 -6.19 -37.65
N PHE A 197 0.16 -5.66 -37.26
CA PHE A 197 -0.93 -5.41 -38.21
C PHE A 197 -0.57 -4.38 -39.29
N PHE A 198 0.21 -3.36 -38.93
CA PHE A 198 0.69 -2.37 -39.88
C PHE A 198 1.63 -3.00 -40.93
N VAL A 199 2.58 -3.83 -40.50
CA VAL A 199 3.48 -4.56 -41.40
C VAL A 199 2.70 -5.51 -42.32
N LEU A 200 1.73 -6.26 -41.80
CA LEU A 200 0.86 -7.11 -42.62
C LEU A 200 0.05 -6.30 -43.64
N GLY A 201 -0.44 -5.12 -43.24
CA GLY A 201 -1.15 -4.19 -44.12
C GLY A 201 -0.29 -3.70 -45.28
N VAL A 202 0.93 -3.25 -44.98
CA VAL A 202 1.92 -2.84 -46.00
C VAL A 202 2.27 -4.01 -46.90
N TRP A 203 2.52 -5.20 -46.34
CA TRP A 203 2.86 -6.38 -47.13
C TRP A 203 1.74 -6.82 -48.08
N LYS A 204 0.48 -6.70 -47.65
CA LYS A 204 -0.67 -7.00 -48.52
C LYS A 204 -0.87 -5.96 -49.62
N LEU A 205 -0.54 -4.69 -49.34
CA LEU A 205 -0.58 -3.61 -50.33
C LEU A 205 0.51 -3.76 -51.38
N THR A 206 1.74 -4.11 -50.98
CA THR A 206 2.84 -4.33 -51.94
C THR A 206 2.60 -5.58 -52.79
N LYS A 207 2.05 -6.66 -52.23
CA LYS A 207 1.76 -7.88 -52.98
C LYS A 207 0.65 -7.70 -54.04
N LYS A 208 -0.28 -6.76 -53.86
CA LYS A 208 -1.30 -6.43 -54.87
C LYS A 208 -0.72 -5.74 -56.12
N GLY A 209 0.47 -5.14 -56.02
CA GLY A 209 1.15 -4.54 -57.17
C GLY A 209 1.63 -5.59 -58.19
N ASP A 210 2.02 -6.78 -57.71
CA ASP A 210 2.55 -7.83 -58.58
C ASP A 210 1.45 -8.54 -59.39
N GLU A 211 0.25 -8.75 -58.82
CA GLU A 211 -0.87 -9.38 -59.56
C GLU A 211 -1.41 -8.49 -60.69
N TYR A 212 -1.39 -7.17 -60.54
CA TYR A 212 -1.83 -6.25 -61.61
C TYR A 212 -0.82 -6.14 -62.76
N ALA A 213 0.47 -6.38 -62.50
CA ALA A 213 1.49 -6.38 -63.53
C ALA A 213 1.40 -7.63 -64.42
N ASP A 214 1.04 -8.78 -63.85
CA ASP A 214 0.86 -10.04 -64.57
C ASP A 214 -0.42 -10.08 -65.42
N ASP A 215 -1.51 -9.45 -64.98
CA ASP A 215 -2.76 -9.43 -65.76
C ASP A 215 -2.73 -8.47 -66.96
N LEU A 216 -1.79 -7.51 -67.01
CA LEU A 216 -1.53 -6.70 -68.21
C LEU A 216 -0.58 -7.37 -69.21
N GLN A 217 0.03 -8.52 -68.86
CA GLN A 217 0.94 -9.28 -69.73
C GLN A 217 0.32 -10.55 -70.32
N LYS A 218 -0.94 -10.87 -70.04
CA LYS A 218 -1.62 -11.98 -70.72
C LYS A 218 -2.04 -11.56 -72.14
N PRO A 219 -1.58 -12.26 -73.19
CA PRO A 219 -1.89 -11.97 -74.59
C PRO A 219 -3.34 -12.28 -74.96
#